data_AF-A0A7S3XE60-F1
#
_entry.id   AF-A0A7S3XE60-F1
#
_cell.length_a   1.000
_cell.length_b   1.000
_cell.length_c   1.000
_cell.angle_alpha   90.00
_cell.angle_beta   90.00
_cell.angle_gamma   90.00
#
_symmetry.space_group_name_H-M   'P 1'
#
loop_
_entity.id
_entity.type
_entity.pdbx_description
1 polymer ?
#
loop_
_entity_poly.entity_id
_entity_poly.type
_entity_poly.pdbx_seq_one_letter_code
_entity_poly.pdbx_strand_id
1 'polypeptide(L)'
;RKPWHFGGWRENLLAWLCLVAVGRRCPSSFTLETTKNRRSGSRGRESNKTSKRLKTYTMTSETMEDWRQELDIVIPTIRNLDFLELWRPFFEKYHLIIVQDGDPTKKIKIPEGFDYELYNRDDIKEVLGEKSWCISFKDSACRCFGFLVSKKRYIYTIDDDCFVATTPTGEKINAVEQHIRNLLTPSTPFFFNTLYDPFAPGSDFVRGYPFSLREGVKTVISHGLWLNIPDYDAPTQLVKPAERNKRYVDAVLTVPKGTLFPMCGMNLAFDRQSIGPAMYFGLMGDGQPIGRYDDMWAGWCSKKICDHLGLGVKTGLPYIWHSKASDPFANLKKEYKGIFWQEEIIPFFQNFQFSENCNTVLECYLELAKGVKNKLSQLDPYFSNLADAMKTWIECWTALN
;
A
#
# COMPACT_ATOMS: atom_id res chain seq x y z
N ARG A 1 0.94 -34.65 12.43
CA ARG A 1 1.48 -33.26 12.54
C ARG A 1 3.00 -33.33 12.41
N LYS A 2 3.54 -33.22 11.20
CA LYS A 2 4.96 -32.92 10.98
C LYS A 2 5.03 -31.42 10.61
N PRO A 3 6.03 -30.66 11.08
CA PRO A 3 6.19 -29.28 10.65
C PRO A 3 6.52 -29.29 9.16
N TRP A 4 5.92 -28.36 8.41
CA TRP A 4 6.34 -28.09 7.04
C TRP A 4 7.78 -27.61 7.08
N HIS A 5 8.73 -28.51 6.83
CA HIS A 5 10.06 -28.12 6.45
C HIS A 5 9.94 -27.44 5.08
N PHE A 6 10.31 -26.17 4.99
CA PHE A 6 10.55 -25.47 3.73
C PHE A 6 11.76 -26.12 3.03
N GLY A 7 11.55 -27.30 2.46
CA GLY A 7 12.48 -27.94 1.55
C GLY A 7 12.32 -27.33 0.16
N GLY A 8 13.42 -26.82 -0.38
CA GLY A 8 13.59 -26.51 -1.80
C GLY A 8 12.69 -25.40 -2.37
N TRP A 9 12.99 -24.13 -2.12
CA TRP A 9 12.37 -23.01 -2.85
C TRP A 9 12.38 -23.20 -4.37
N ARG A 10 13.43 -23.84 -4.92
CA ARG A 10 13.49 -24.23 -6.34
C ARG A 10 12.37 -25.19 -6.74
N GLU A 11 12.04 -26.14 -5.88
CA GLU A 11 10.95 -27.09 -6.09
C GLU A 11 9.58 -26.40 -5.98
N ASN A 12 9.43 -25.45 -5.05
CA ASN A 12 8.21 -24.66 -4.92
C ASN A 12 8.00 -23.70 -6.11
N LEU A 13 9.04 -23.01 -6.58
CA LEU A 13 8.96 -22.14 -7.76
C LEU A 13 8.68 -22.95 -9.03
N LEU A 14 9.37 -24.08 -9.22
CA LEU A 14 9.12 -24.97 -10.36
C LEU A 14 7.72 -25.61 -10.29
N ALA A 15 7.29 -26.07 -9.12
CA ALA A 15 5.95 -26.62 -8.93
C ALA A 15 4.87 -25.56 -9.18
N TRP A 16 5.09 -24.33 -8.72
CA TRP A 16 4.18 -23.21 -8.95
C TRP A 16 4.15 -22.82 -10.44
N LEU A 17 5.31 -22.68 -11.10
CA LEU A 17 5.39 -22.42 -12.55
C LEU A 17 4.66 -23.52 -13.35
N CYS A 18 4.82 -24.79 -12.97
CA CYS A 18 4.10 -25.91 -13.56
C CYS A 18 2.59 -25.82 -13.30
N LEU A 19 2.15 -25.49 -12.09
CA LEU A 19 0.73 -25.35 -11.75
C LEU A 19 0.06 -24.19 -12.51
N VAL A 20 0.77 -23.08 -12.65
CA VAL A 20 0.31 -21.91 -13.40
C VAL A 20 0.28 -22.19 -14.90
N ALA A 21 1.31 -22.84 -15.46
CA ALA A 21 1.35 -23.21 -16.86
C ALA A 21 0.25 -24.22 -17.25
N VAL A 22 -0.14 -25.12 -16.34
CA VAL A 22 -1.14 -26.18 -16.61
C VAL A 22 -2.58 -25.69 -16.40
N GLY A 23 -2.81 -24.46 -15.94
CA GLY A 23 -4.14 -23.82 -15.94
C GLY A 23 -5.23 -24.60 -15.20
N ARG A 24 -4.88 -25.41 -14.18
CA ARG A 24 -5.87 -26.24 -13.48
C ARG A 24 -6.84 -25.37 -12.68
N ARG A 25 -8.05 -25.21 -13.21
CA ARG A 25 -9.23 -24.83 -12.43
C ARG A 25 -9.40 -25.86 -11.31
N CYS A 26 -9.62 -25.35 -10.09
CA CYS A 26 -10.05 -26.15 -8.96
C CYS A 26 -11.32 -26.95 -9.36
N PRO A 27 -11.45 -28.26 -9.04
CA PRO A 27 -12.63 -29.03 -9.41
C PRO A 27 -13.87 -28.47 -8.70
N SER A 28 -14.76 -27.83 -9.46
CA SER A 28 -16.03 -27.31 -8.98
C SER A 28 -17.10 -28.41 -9.03
N SER A 29 -17.12 -29.30 -8.02
CA SER A 29 -18.33 -30.05 -7.68
C SER A 29 -18.15 -30.81 -6.36
N PHE A 30 -18.68 -30.27 -5.27
CA PHE A 30 -19.15 -31.05 -4.15
C PHE A 30 -20.66 -30.83 -4.04
N THR A 31 -21.44 -31.80 -4.49
CA THR A 31 -22.88 -31.89 -4.26
C THR A 31 -23.09 -32.44 -2.85
N LEU A 32 -23.58 -31.60 -1.95
CA LEU A 32 -24.05 -32.04 -0.63
C LEU A 32 -25.56 -32.30 -0.72
N GLU A 33 -25.93 -33.58 -0.56
CA GLU A 33 -27.32 -34.01 -0.40
C GLU A 33 -27.91 -33.42 0.89
N THR A 34 -28.97 -32.62 0.75
CA THR A 34 -29.72 -32.09 1.88
C THR A 34 -30.69 -33.15 2.40
N THR A 35 -30.44 -33.66 3.60
CA THR A 35 -31.45 -34.41 4.38
C THR A 35 -32.29 -33.43 5.21
N LYS A 36 -33.60 -33.43 4.95
CA LYS A 36 -34.61 -32.73 5.75
C LYS A 36 -34.67 -33.35 7.16
N ASN A 37 -34.71 -32.53 8.21
CA ASN A 37 -35.51 -32.88 9.38
C ASN A 37 -35.99 -31.71 10.25
N ARG A 38 -37.32 -31.74 10.43
CA ARG A 38 -38.20 -31.40 11.57
C ARG A 38 -38.12 -30.08 12.35
N ARG A 39 -39.32 -29.53 12.53
CA ARG A 39 -39.76 -28.41 13.38
C ARG A 39 -39.89 -28.79 14.85
N SER A 40 -39.54 -27.84 15.72
CA SER A 40 -40.14 -27.49 17.03
C SER A 40 -39.33 -26.29 17.56
N GLY A 41 -39.80 -25.15 18.06
CA GLY A 41 -41.07 -24.73 18.65
C GLY A 41 -40.77 -24.17 20.04
N SER A 42 -40.75 -22.84 20.25
CA SER A 42 -41.06 -22.21 21.55
C SER A 42 -41.03 -20.66 21.53
N ARG A 43 -42.23 -20.11 21.83
CA ARG A 43 -42.60 -18.92 22.63
C ARG A 43 -41.59 -17.79 22.85
N GLY A 44 -41.99 -16.60 22.43
CA GLY A 44 -41.36 -15.32 22.75
C GLY A 44 -41.63 -14.85 24.18
N ARG A 45 -40.64 -14.16 24.74
CA ARG A 45 -40.75 -13.24 25.87
C ARG A 45 -40.20 -11.90 25.39
N GLU A 46 -41.06 -10.88 25.39
CA GLU A 46 -40.64 -9.49 25.21
C GLU A 46 -39.78 -9.05 26.41
N SER A 47 -38.63 -8.47 26.11
CA SER A 47 -37.86 -7.70 27.09
C SER A 47 -37.57 -6.33 26.50
N ASN A 48 -38.11 -5.31 27.16
CA ASN A 48 -37.80 -3.91 26.90
C ASN A 48 -36.29 -3.68 27.10
N LYS A 49 -35.58 -3.41 25.99
CA LYS A 49 -34.23 -2.88 26.03
C LYS A 49 -34.21 -1.51 25.36
N THR A 50 -33.89 -0.52 26.17
CA THR A 50 -33.52 0.85 25.82
C THR A 50 -32.50 0.84 24.69
N SER A 51 -32.96 1.29 23.51
CA SER A 51 -32.11 1.51 22.34
C SER A 51 -31.17 2.69 22.63
N LYS A 52 -29.90 2.38 22.94
CA LYS A 52 -28.82 3.35 22.75
C LYS A 52 -28.66 3.50 21.23
N ARG A 53 -29.15 4.63 20.72
CA ARG A 53 -29.02 5.10 19.33
C ARG A 53 -27.58 4.82 18.83
N LEU A 54 -27.43 3.93 17.86
CA LEU A 54 -26.20 3.86 17.06
C LEU A 54 -25.99 5.25 16.47
N LYS A 55 -24.84 5.88 16.72
CA LYS A 55 -24.40 7.04 15.95
C LYS A 55 -24.12 6.53 14.54
N THR A 56 -25.05 6.75 13.63
CA THR A 56 -24.75 6.76 12.20
C THR A 56 -23.69 7.83 11.98
N TYR A 57 -22.48 7.43 11.57
CA TYR A 57 -21.45 8.33 11.09
C TYR A 57 -21.86 8.84 9.69
N THR A 58 -22.83 9.73 9.64
CA THR A 58 -22.99 10.64 8.51
C THR A 58 -21.93 11.72 8.66
N MET A 59 -20.86 11.60 7.87
CA MET A 59 -19.89 12.70 7.68
C MET A 59 -20.68 13.94 7.25
N THR A 60 -20.54 15.04 7.99
CA THR A 60 -21.14 16.32 7.61
C THR A 60 -20.38 16.90 6.42
N SER A 61 -21.03 17.73 5.60
CA SER A 61 -20.36 18.41 4.49
C SER A 61 -19.19 19.28 4.97
N GLU A 62 -19.27 19.82 6.19
CA GLU A 62 -18.21 20.63 6.81
C GLU A 62 -16.89 19.86 7.06
N THR A 63 -16.91 18.56 7.33
CA THR A 63 -15.66 17.77 7.47
C THR A 63 -15.05 17.35 6.12
N MET A 64 -15.81 17.48 5.02
CA MET A 64 -15.33 17.17 3.67
C MET A 64 -14.65 18.35 2.97
N GLU A 65 -14.87 19.60 3.42
CA GLU A 65 -14.24 20.79 2.85
C GLU A 65 -12.77 20.96 3.32
N ASP A 66 -12.44 20.48 4.53
CA ASP A 66 -11.14 20.68 5.20
C ASP A 66 -10.01 19.85 4.57
N TRP A 67 -10.27 18.57 4.24
CA TRP A 67 -9.21 17.66 3.79
C TRP A 67 -8.65 18.01 2.41
N ARG A 68 -9.41 18.72 1.56
CA ARG A 68 -8.97 19.03 0.18
C ARG A 68 -7.78 19.97 0.17
N GLN A 69 -7.70 20.85 1.16
CA GLN A 69 -6.56 21.75 1.36
C GLN A 69 -5.41 21.08 2.11
N GLU A 70 -5.62 19.86 2.62
CA GLU A 70 -4.70 19.07 3.44
C GLU A 70 -4.12 17.87 2.69
N LEU A 71 -4.23 17.84 1.36
CA LEU A 71 -3.68 16.76 0.52
C LEU A 71 -2.76 17.30 -0.58
N ASP A 72 -1.55 16.73 -0.65
CA ASP A 72 -0.67 16.81 -1.82
C ASP A 72 -0.75 15.54 -2.66
N ILE A 73 -0.56 15.67 -3.98
CA ILE A 73 -0.39 14.53 -4.89
C ILE A 73 1.08 14.41 -5.30
N VAL A 74 1.71 13.27 -5.01
CA VAL A 74 3.13 13.03 -5.29
C VAL A 74 3.30 12.07 -6.47
N ILE A 75 3.97 12.53 -7.53
CA ILE A 75 4.13 11.83 -8.81
C ILE A 75 5.62 11.71 -9.15
N PRO A 76 6.23 10.51 -9.10
CA PRO A 76 7.54 10.32 -9.71
C PRO A 76 7.41 10.14 -11.21
N THR A 77 8.38 10.66 -11.97
CA THR A 77 8.35 10.52 -13.43
C THR A 77 9.72 10.65 -14.09
N ILE A 78 9.82 10.11 -15.30
CA ILE A 78 10.95 10.32 -16.23
C ILE A 78 10.47 10.85 -17.60
N ARG A 79 9.20 11.26 -17.71
CA ARG A 79 8.51 11.56 -18.97
C ARG A 79 7.51 12.70 -18.81
N ASN A 80 7.00 13.22 -19.93
CA ASN A 80 5.94 14.22 -19.93
C ASN A 80 4.69 13.70 -19.22
N LEU A 81 3.99 14.61 -18.53
CA LEU A 81 2.83 14.29 -17.71
C LEU A 81 1.50 14.54 -18.43
N ASP A 82 1.41 14.17 -19.72
CA ASP A 82 0.19 14.32 -20.51
C ASP A 82 -1.01 13.54 -19.91
N PHE A 83 -0.73 12.51 -19.10
CA PHE A 83 -1.75 11.76 -18.36
C PHE A 83 -2.57 12.62 -17.39
N LEU A 84 -2.02 13.77 -16.95
CA LEU A 84 -2.72 14.72 -16.10
C LEU A 84 -3.98 15.29 -16.76
N GLU A 85 -4.05 15.36 -18.08
CA GLU A 85 -5.28 15.80 -18.77
C GLU A 85 -6.47 14.86 -18.51
N LEU A 86 -6.22 13.56 -18.43
CA LEU A 86 -7.26 12.59 -18.08
C LEU A 86 -7.68 12.73 -16.62
N TRP A 87 -6.73 13.12 -15.76
CA TRP A 87 -6.94 13.35 -14.33
C TRP A 87 -7.44 14.77 -13.99
N ARG A 88 -7.42 15.73 -14.93
CA ARG A 88 -7.74 17.15 -14.69
C ARG A 88 -9.01 17.36 -13.86
N PRO A 89 -10.16 16.70 -14.16
CA PRO A 89 -11.37 16.87 -13.36
C PRO A 89 -11.23 16.50 -11.88
N PHE A 90 -10.22 15.71 -11.53
CA PHE A 90 -9.96 15.24 -10.18
C PHE A 90 -8.74 15.93 -9.55
N PHE A 91 -7.68 16.21 -10.31
CA PHE A 91 -6.39 16.66 -9.79
C PHE A 91 -6.20 18.18 -9.78
N GLU A 92 -6.86 18.94 -10.65
CA GLU A 92 -6.59 20.38 -10.86
C GLU A 92 -6.72 21.24 -9.60
N LYS A 93 -7.51 20.78 -8.63
CA LYS A 93 -7.75 21.47 -7.36
C LYS A 93 -6.72 21.18 -6.25
N TYR A 94 -5.77 20.27 -6.50
CA TYR A 94 -4.75 19.89 -5.53
C TYR A 94 -3.38 20.38 -5.98
N HIS A 95 -2.52 20.63 -5.01
CA HIS A 95 -1.11 20.87 -5.25
C HIS A 95 -0.40 19.55 -5.61
N LEU A 96 0.44 19.59 -6.64
CA LEU A 96 1.21 18.44 -7.11
C LEU A 96 2.69 18.61 -6.73
N ILE A 97 3.29 17.55 -6.20
CA ILE A 97 4.75 17.46 -6.01
C ILE A 97 5.27 16.43 -7.01
N ILE A 98 5.94 16.91 -8.05
CA ILE A 98 6.47 16.08 -9.12
C ILE A 98 7.95 15.84 -8.84
N VAL A 99 8.35 14.57 -8.82
CA VAL A 99 9.75 14.18 -8.64
C VAL A 99 10.28 13.59 -9.95
N GLN A 100 11.04 14.40 -10.68
CA GLN A 100 11.76 13.99 -11.88
C GLN A 100 12.96 13.12 -11.51
N ASP A 101 12.97 11.92 -12.04
CA ASP A 101 14.09 10.99 -11.92
C ASP A 101 14.93 10.92 -13.20
N GLY A 102 16.13 10.36 -13.09
CA GLY A 102 17.06 10.22 -14.20
C GLY A 102 17.86 11.51 -14.49
N ASP A 103 17.88 11.91 -15.75
CA ASP A 103 18.70 13.04 -16.22
C ASP A 103 18.00 14.39 -15.92
N PRO A 104 18.55 15.22 -15.01
CA PRO A 104 17.92 16.48 -14.62
C PRO A 104 17.89 17.53 -15.74
N THR A 105 18.72 17.36 -16.79
CA THR A 105 18.76 18.31 -17.92
C THR A 105 17.58 18.13 -18.88
N LYS A 106 16.89 16.99 -18.82
CA LYS A 106 15.71 16.72 -19.65
C LYS A 106 14.54 17.52 -19.13
N LYS A 107 13.95 18.36 -19.98
CA LYS A 107 12.73 19.10 -19.63
C LYS A 107 11.53 18.17 -19.73
N ILE A 108 10.80 18.04 -18.63
CA ILE A 108 9.51 17.37 -18.56
C ILE A 108 8.41 18.39 -18.83
N LYS A 109 7.51 18.09 -19.76
CA LYS A 109 6.32 18.91 -20.02
C LYS A 109 5.20 18.52 -19.08
N ILE A 110 4.58 19.52 -18.49
CA ILE A 110 3.43 19.41 -17.58
C ILE A 110 2.32 20.28 -18.18
N PRO A 111 1.08 19.77 -18.32
CA PRO A 111 -0.01 20.57 -18.85
C PRO A 111 -0.27 21.84 -18.04
N GLU A 112 -0.74 22.90 -18.71
CA GLU A 112 -1.04 24.18 -18.06
C GLU A 112 -2.23 24.07 -17.09
N GLY A 113 -2.25 24.96 -16.09
CA GLY A 113 -3.36 25.08 -15.13
C GLY A 113 -3.22 24.25 -13.85
N PHE A 114 -2.22 23.38 -13.74
CA PHE A 114 -1.92 22.67 -12.49
C PHE A 114 -1.02 23.52 -11.56
N ASP A 115 -1.33 23.50 -10.27
CA ASP A 115 -0.47 24.01 -9.21
C ASP A 115 0.56 22.93 -8.84
N TYR A 116 1.86 23.18 -9.05
CA TYR A 116 2.89 22.18 -8.80
C TYR A 116 4.26 22.73 -8.45
N GLU A 117 5.01 21.90 -7.71
CA GLU A 117 6.46 21.97 -7.58
C GLU A 117 7.11 20.80 -8.33
N LEU A 118 8.21 21.07 -9.02
CA LEU A 118 9.00 20.06 -9.72
C LEU A 118 10.39 19.99 -9.09
N TYR A 119 10.75 18.80 -8.62
CA TYR A 119 12.07 18.52 -8.04
C TYR A 119 12.78 17.48 -8.90
N ASN A 120 14.08 17.64 -9.10
CA ASN A 120 14.96 16.69 -9.76
C ASN A 120 16.15 16.32 -8.86
N ARG A 121 17.10 15.54 -9.40
CA ARG A 121 18.23 15.04 -8.61
C ARG A 121 19.14 16.15 -8.07
N ASP A 122 19.21 17.31 -8.71
CA ASP A 122 20.02 18.44 -8.23
C ASP A 122 19.31 19.17 -7.09
N ASP A 123 17.99 19.36 -7.14
CA ASP A 123 17.22 19.91 -6.02
C ASP A 123 17.30 19.00 -4.78
N ILE A 124 17.24 17.67 -4.98
CA ILE A 124 17.42 16.69 -3.89
C ILE A 124 18.78 16.87 -3.20
N LYS A 125 19.85 17.10 -3.98
CA LYS A 125 21.20 17.34 -3.44
C LYS A 125 21.30 18.70 -2.75
N GLU A 126 20.65 19.72 -3.27
CA GLU A 126 20.63 21.05 -2.67
C GLU A 126 19.95 21.00 -1.29
N VAL A 127 18.79 20.35 -1.20
CA VAL A 127 18.00 20.28 0.03
C VAL A 127 18.63 19.34 1.08
N LEU A 128 19.15 18.18 0.66
CA LEU A 128 19.64 17.15 1.60
C LEU A 128 21.16 17.13 1.78
N GLY A 129 21.92 17.85 0.94
CA GLY A 129 23.38 17.85 0.94
C GLY A 129 23.95 16.44 0.85
N GLU A 130 24.88 16.14 1.75
CA GLU A 130 25.52 14.81 1.87
C GLU A 130 24.53 13.69 2.18
N LYS A 131 23.32 13.96 2.66
CA LYS A 131 22.32 12.92 2.99
C LYS A 131 21.47 12.50 1.78
N SER A 132 21.61 13.17 0.64
CA SER A 132 20.86 12.88 -0.59
C SER A 132 21.02 11.45 -1.13
N TRP A 133 22.06 10.72 -0.73
CA TRP A 133 22.24 9.31 -1.10
C TRP A 133 21.14 8.39 -0.55
N CYS A 134 20.41 8.79 0.50
CA CYS A 134 19.30 8.01 1.02
C CYS A 134 18.04 8.11 0.16
N ILE A 135 18.03 8.92 -0.91
CA ILE A 135 16.94 8.92 -1.89
C ILE A 135 17.37 8.07 -3.08
N SER A 136 16.57 7.05 -3.39
CA SER A 136 16.81 6.15 -4.52
C SER A 136 16.84 6.90 -5.86
N PHE A 137 17.49 6.30 -6.86
CA PHE A 137 17.76 6.94 -8.15
C PHE A 137 17.56 5.96 -9.31
N LYS A 138 16.94 6.40 -10.41
CA LYS A 138 16.51 5.56 -11.55
C LYS A 138 15.46 4.50 -11.18
N ASP A 139 14.56 4.84 -10.28
CA ASP A 139 13.38 4.07 -9.89
C ASP A 139 12.25 4.96 -9.35
N SER A 140 11.09 4.35 -9.13
CA SER A 140 9.90 4.98 -8.57
C SER A 140 10.07 5.49 -7.15
N ALA A 141 11.06 4.99 -6.41
CA ALA A 141 11.27 5.30 -5.00
C ALA A 141 11.81 6.72 -4.77
N CYS A 142 12.26 7.42 -5.83
CA CYS A 142 12.58 8.85 -5.76
C CYS A 142 11.44 9.69 -5.17
N ARG A 143 10.18 9.24 -5.31
CA ARG A 143 8.97 9.85 -4.72
C ARG A 143 9.06 10.06 -3.21
N CYS A 144 9.93 9.32 -2.49
CA CYS A 144 10.16 9.53 -1.07
C CYS A 144 10.60 10.97 -0.78
N PHE A 145 11.31 11.62 -1.70
CA PHE A 145 11.63 13.03 -1.56
C PHE A 145 10.37 13.91 -1.56
N GLY A 146 9.38 13.61 -2.42
CA GLY A 146 8.09 14.29 -2.40
C GLY A 146 7.36 14.11 -1.07
N PHE A 147 7.45 12.92 -0.46
CA PHE A 147 6.87 12.68 0.87
C PHE A 147 7.54 13.52 1.96
N LEU A 148 8.85 13.69 1.83
CA LEU A 148 9.69 14.41 2.77
C LEU A 148 9.39 15.92 2.76
N VAL A 149 9.25 16.53 1.58
CA VAL A 149 9.04 17.99 1.41
C VAL A 149 7.60 18.43 1.60
N SER A 150 6.61 17.56 1.31
CA SER A 150 5.19 17.84 1.54
C SER A 150 4.95 18.29 2.99
N LYS A 151 4.12 19.33 3.17
CA LYS A 151 3.70 19.84 4.48
C LYS A 151 2.23 19.55 4.80
N LYS A 152 1.51 18.98 3.85
CA LYS A 152 0.11 18.62 3.99
C LYS A 152 -0.06 17.36 4.83
N ARG A 153 -1.19 17.25 5.53
CA ARG A 153 -1.46 16.08 6.38
C ARG A 153 -1.57 14.78 5.60
N TYR A 154 -2.12 14.81 4.40
CA TYR A 154 -2.33 13.65 3.56
C TYR A 154 -1.48 13.72 2.30
N ILE A 155 -1.02 12.54 1.88
CA ILE A 155 -0.38 12.37 0.58
C ILE A 155 -1.16 11.32 -0.18
N TYR A 156 -1.45 11.61 -1.45
CA TYR A 156 -1.78 10.61 -2.45
C TYR A 156 -0.60 10.46 -3.41
N THR A 157 -0.14 9.24 -3.68
CA THR A 157 0.89 8.98 -4.68
C THR A 157 0.37 8.06 -5.76
N ILE A 158 0.76 8.39 -6.99
CA ILE A 158 0.32 7.72 -8.21
C ILE A 158 1.47 7.68 -9.23
N ASP A 159 1.53 6.59 -9.99
CA ASP A 159 2.47 6.45 -11.10
C ASP A 159 1.96 7.17 -12.35
N ASP A 160 2.90 7.68 -13.15
CA ASP A 160 2.62 8.45 -14.37
C ASP A 160 2.03 7.62 -15.54
N ASP A 161 1.81 6.32 -15.34
CA ASP A 161 1.13 5.40 -16.27
C ASP A 161 -0.16 4.78 -15.70
N CYS A 162 -0.66 5.36 -14.61
CA CYS A 162 -1.94 5.03 -13.99
C CYS A 162 -3.00 6.08 -14.36
N PHE A 163 -4.06 5.63 -15.04
CA PHE A 163 -5.12 6.48 -15.57
C PHE A 163 -6.42 6.37 -14.77
N VAL A 164 -7.39 7.24 -15.07
CA VAL A 164 -8.74 7.19 -14.51
C VAL A 164 -9.42 5.89 -14.92
N ALA A 165 -9.74 5.04 -13.94
CA ALA A 165 -10.57 3.86 -14.14
C ALA A 165 -12.07 4.23 -14.17
N THR A 166 -12.88 3.29 -14.65
CA THR A 166 -14.34 3.40 -14.62
C THR A 166 -14.96 2.29 -13.77
N THR A 167 -16.07 2.60 -13.11
CA THR A 167 -16.94 1.61 -12.48
C THR A 167 -17.56 0.69 -13.55
N PRO A 168 -18.16 -0.46 -13.16
CA PRO A 168 -18.91 -1.30 -14.10
C PRO A 168 -20.08 -0.60 -14.80
N THR A 169 -20.60 0.50 -14.23
CA THR A 169 -21.65 1.35 -14.82
C THR A 169 -21.09 2.43 -15.76
N GLY A 170 -19.77 2.53 -15.91
CA GLY A 170 -19.11 3.48 -16.81
C GLY A 170 -18.77 4.83 -16.18
N GLU A 171 -19.00 5.01 -14.88
CA GLU A 171 -18.69 6.25 -14.17
C GLU A 171 -17.19 6.35 -13.91
N LYS A 172 -16.61 7.54 -14.09
CA LYS A 172 -15.20 7.78 -13.78
C LYS A 172 -14.96 7.71 -12.27
N ILE A 173 -13.92 6.99 -11.86
CA ILE A 173 -13.56 6.81 -10.45
C ILE A 173 -12.72 7.98 -9.97
N ASN A 174 -13.21 8.70 -8.96
CA ASN A 174 -12.41 9.69 -8.22
C ASN A 174 -11.57 8.98 -7.15
N ALA A 175 -10.37 8.52 -7.53
CA ALA A 175 -9.49 7.77 -6.62
C ALA A 175 -9.10 8.57 -5.38
N VAL A 176 -8.78 9.86 -5.52
CA VAL A 176 -8.36 10.72 -4.40
C VAL A 176 -9.42 10.78 -3.30
N GLU A 177 -10.67 11.02 -3.68
CA GLU A 177 -11.78 11.12 -2.72
C GLU A 177 -12.08 9.80 -2.01
N GLN A 178 -12.01 8.67 -2.74
CA GLN A 178 -12.19 7.35 -2.14
C GLN A 178 -11.04 7.00 -1.17
N HIS A 179 -9.80 7.33 -1.52
CA HIS A 179 -8.65 7.20 -0.61
C HIS A 179 -8.83 8.02 0.67
N ILE A 180 -9.23 9.28 0.54
CA ILE A 180 -9.48 10.12 1.70
C ILE A 180 -10.61 9.57 2.57
N ARG A 181 -11.70 9.10 1.96
CA ARG A 181 -12.78 8.43 2.71
C ARG A 181 -12.26 7.26 3.54
N ASN A 182 -11.34 6.46 2.99
CA ASN A 182 -10.72 5.36 3.72
C ASN A 182 -9.87 5.86 4.90
N LEU A 183 -9.11 6.95 4.71
CA LEU A 183 -8.29 7.55 5.77
C LEU A 183 -9.12 8.23 6.86
N LEU A 184 -10.28 8.79 6.53
CA LEU A 184 -11.20 9.43 7.46
C LEU A 184 -12.10 8.45 8.23
N THR A 185 -12.12 7.17 7.85
CA THR A 185 -12.94 6.15 8.52
C THR A 185 -12.07 5.14 9.27
N PRO A 186 -12.50 4.64 10.44
CA PRO A 186 -11.67 3.72 11.22
C PRO A 186 -11.43 2.38 10.52
N SER A 187 -10.37 1.68 10.92
CA SER A 187 -10.07 0.30 10.56
C SER A 187 -10.41 -0.66 11.70
N THR A 188 -10.63 -1.94 11.40
CA THR A 188 -10.96 -2.98 12.37
C THR A 188 -9.94 -4.13 12.40
N PRO A 189 -8.66 -3.90 12.79
CA PRO A 189 -7.60 -4.89 12.58
C PRO A 189 -7.60 -6.02 13.61
N PHE A 190 -8.27 -5.86 14.75
CA PHE A 190 -8.22 -6.82 15.87
C PHE A 190 -9.27 -7.93 15.80
N PHE A 191 -10.30 -7.77 14.97
CA PHE A 191 -11.31 -8.79 14.75
C PHE A 191 -11.80 -8.69 13.30
N PHE A 192 -11.83 -9.80 12.59
CA PHE A 192 -12.16 -9.78 11.17
C PHE A 192 -13.68 -9.68 10.97
N ASN A 193 -14.17 -8.56 10.40
CA ASN A 193 -15.56 -8.44 9.97
C ASN A 193 -15.74 -9.21 8.66
N THR A 194 -16.55 -10.26 8.66
CA THR A 194 -16.62 -11.21 7.53
C THR A 194 -17.37 -10.70 6.30
N LEU A 195 -18.10 -9.59 6.40
CA LEU A 195 -18.84 -9.00 5.29
C LEU A 195 -17.91 -8.07 4.48
N TYR A 196 -17.86 -6.79 4.84
CA TYR A 196 -16.95 -5.78 4.27
C TYR A 196 -16.53 -4.80 5.38
N ASP A 197 -15.76 -3.76 5.03
CA ASP A 197 -15.50 -2.65 5.96
C ASP A 197 -16.81 -2.09 6.54
N PRO A 198 -17.04 -2.13 7.87
CA PRO A 198 -18.31 -1.73 8.48
C PRO A 198 -18.53 -0.20 8.44
N PHE A 199 -17.53 0.58 8.02
CA PHE A 199 -17.63 2.03 7.85
C PHE A 199 -17.92 2.45 6.41
N ALA A 200 -18.00 1.49 5.47
CA ALA A 200 -18.42 1.75 4.10
C ALA A 200 -19.95 1.84 4.00
N PRO A 201 -20.52 2.63 3.07
CA PRO A 201 -21.95 2.68 2.83
C PRO A 201 -22.55 1.29 2.60
N GLY A 202 -23.69 1.01 3.24
CA GLY A 202 -24.40 -0.26 3.05
C GLY A 202 -23.74 -1.45 3.75
N SER A 203 -22.71 -1.24 4.57
CA SER A 203 -22.08 -2.27 5.39
C SER A 203 -22.24 -1.96 6.88
N ASP A 204 -22.17 -3.00 7.74
CA ASP A 204 -22.17 -2.88 9.19
C ASP A 204 -21.41 -4.06 9.83
N PHE A 205 -21.22 -4.02 11.14
CA PHE A 205 -20.68 -5.10 11.94
C PHE A 205 -21.62 -6.31 11.95
N VAL A 206 -21.09 -7.47 11.57
CA VAL A 206 -21.87 -8.72 11.60
C VAL A 206 -22.13 -9.21 13.02
N ARG A 207 -23.15 -10.07 13.18
CA ARG A 207 -23.45 -10.74 14.45
C ARG A 207 -22.21 -11.49 14.96
N GLY A 208 -21.87 -11.26 16.22
CA GLY A 208 -20.70 -11.85 16.87
C GLY A 208 -19.49 -10.93 16.94
N TYR A 209 -19.48 -9.82 16.18
CA TYR A 209 -18.44 -8.80 16.31
C TYR A 209 -18.54 -8.07 17.66
N PRO A 210 -17.51 -8.11 18.52
CA PRO A 210 -17.56 -7.54 19.87
C PRO A 210 -17.86 -6.04 19.86
N PHE A 211 -18.82 -5.59 20.67
CA PHE A 211 -19.19 -4.17 20.75
C PHE A 211 -18.04 -3.27 21.19
N SER A 212 -17.17 -3.75 22.08
CA SER A 212 -15.98 -3.03 22.56
C SER A 212 -14.94 -2.77 21.47
N LEU A 213 -15.02 -3.46 20.32
CA LEU A 213 -14.07 -3.30 19.21
C LEU A 213 -14.66 -2.53 18.02
N ARG A 214 -15.89 -2.02 18.13
CA ARG A 214 -16.60 -1.38 17.01
C ARG A 214 -16.16 0.05 16.73
N GLU A 215 -15.48 0.70 17.66
CA GLU A 215 -14.91 2.03 17.43
C GLU A 215 -13.73 1.97 16.43
N GLY A 216 -13.10 0.80 16.30
CA GLY A 216 -11.96 0.60 15.42
C GLY A 216 -10.72 1.37 15.87
N VAL A 217 -9.79 1.57 14.93
CA VAL A 217 -8.57 2.35 15.12
C VAL A 217 -8.39 3.35 13.98
N LYS A 218 -7.58 4.38 14.19
CA LYS A 218 -7.26 5.37 13.15
C LYS A 218 -6.65 4.69 11.93
N THR A 219 -7.23 4.90 10.76
CA THR A 219 -6.64 4.46 9.48
C THR A 219 -5.55 5.45 9.07
N VAL A 220 -4.35 4.95 8.79
CA VAL A 220 -3.20 5.79 8.40
C VAL A 220 -2.68 5.47 7.01
N ILE A 221 -3.07 4.33 6.42
CA ILE A 221 -2.74 3.95 5.05
C ILE A 221 -4.01 3.46 4.35
N SER A 222 -4.23 3.95 3.14
CA SER A 222 -5.23 3.47 2.20
C SER A 222 -4.52 3.00 0.93
N HIS A 223 -4.50 1.68 0.71
CA HIS A 223 -3.95 1.04 -0.46
C HIS A 223 -5.05 0.76 -1.50
N GLY A 224 -4.91 1.35 -2.67
CA GLY A 224 -5.84 1.19 -3.78
C GLY A 224 -5.43 0.03 -4.68
N LEU A 225 -6.35 -0.39 -5.53
CA LEU A 225 -6.14 -1.46 -6.50
C LEU A 225 -6.07 -0.89 -7.92
N TRP A 226 -5.90 -1.79 -8.89
CA TRP A 226 -5.72 -1.46 -10.29
C TRP A 226 -6.55 -2.41 -11.17
N LEU A 227 -7.08 -1.87 -12.26
CA LEU A 227 -7.65 -2.62 -13.37
C LEU A 227 -6.65 -2.72 -14.51
N ASN A 228 -6.96 -3.57 -15.48
CA ASN A 228 -6.15 -3.83 -16.68
C ASN A 228 -4.89 -4.65 -16.36
N ILE A 229 -3.69 -4.07 -16.31
CA ILE A 229 -2.46 -4.86 -16.13
C ILE A 229 -2.23 -5.12 -14.64
N PRO A 230 -2.27 -6.39 -14.18
CA PRO A 230 -2.00 -6.69 -12.78
C PRO A 230 -0.53 -6.46 -12.42
N ASP A 231 -0.27 -5.97 -11.21
CA ASP A 231 1.07 -5.93 -10.62
C ASP A 231 1.47 -7.33 -10.17
N TYR A 232 2.09 -8.04 -11.10
CA TYR A 232 2.60 -9.39 -10.91
C TYR A 232 4.12 -9.35 -10.84
N ASP A 233 4.69 -10.30 -10.10
CA ASP A 233 6.12 -10.61 -10.25
C ASP A 233 6.41 -11.04 -11.70
N ALA A 234 7.64 -10.82 -12.13
CA ALA A 234 8.09 -11.08 -13.49
C ALA A 234 7.87 -12.55 -13.92
N PRO A 235 8.16 -13.58 -13.10
CA PRO A 235 7.78 -14.96 -13.43
C PRO A 235 6.30 -15.14 -13.74
N THR A 236 5.40 -14.60 -12.90
CA THR A 236 3.96 -14.63 -13.14
C THR A 236 3.59 -13.92 -14.44
N GLN A 237 4.16 -12.73 -14.69
CA GLN A 237 3.91 -11.98 -15.92
C GLN A 237 4.38 -12.74 -17.17
N LEU A 238 5.51 -13.45 -17.10
CA LEU A 238 6.05 -14.27 -18.20
C LEU A 238 5.10 -15.39 -18.61
N VAL A 239 4.48 -16.06 -17.64
CA VAL A 239 3.57 -17.18 -17.90
C VAL A 239 2.13 -16.73 -18.15
N LYS A 240 1.79 -15.47 -17.84
CA LYS A 240 0.45 -14.89 -18.03
C LYS A 240 0.44 -13.53 -18.75
N PRO A 241 1.10 -13.37 -19.91
CA PRO A 241 1.29 -12.06 -20.55
C PRO A 241 -0.01 -11.40 -21.02
N ALA A 242 -1.04 -12.20 -21.32
CA ALA A 242 -2.35 -11.74 -21.77
C ALA A 242 -3.36 -11.53 -20.63
N GLU A 243 -3.05 -11.91 -19.39
CA GLU A 243 -3.99 -11.76 -18.28
C GLU A 243 -4.24 -10.27 -17.99
N ARG A 244 -5.50 -9.94 -17.70
CA ARG A 244 -5.93 -8.60 -17.31
C ARG A 244 -6.86 -8.68 -16.12
N ASN A 245 -6.66 -7.80 -15.15
CA ASN A 245 -7.62 -7.61 -14.06
C ASN A 245 -8.84 -6.84 -14.58
N LYS A 246 -9.91 -7.56 -14.89
CA LYS A 246 -11.21 -7.00 -15.28
C LYS A 246 -12.22 -7.03 -14.14
N ARG A 247 -11.83 -7.54 -12.96
CA ARG A 247 -12.75 -7.78 -11.86
C ARG A 247 -12.75 -6.58 -10.93
N TYR A 248 -13.71 -5.69 -11.14
CA TYR A 248 -14.03 -4.66 -10.17
C TYR A 248 -14.76 -5.29 -8.98
N VAL A 249 -14.20 -5.16 -7.78
CA VAL A 249 -14.85 -5.56 -6.53
C VAL A 249 -15.13 -4.32 -5.71
N ASP A 250 -16.40 -4.02 -5.50
CA ASP A 250 -16.87 -2.88 -4.72
C ASP A 250 -16.73 -3.16 -3.22
N ALA A 251 -15.49 -3.20 -2.74
CA ALA A 251 -15.17 -3.52 -1.36
C ALA A 251 -13.93 -2.77 -0.87
N VAL A 252 -14.02 -2.33 0.38
CA VAL A 252 -12.89 -1.92 1.21
C VAL A 252 -12.75 -2.94 2.32
N LEU A 253 -11.52 -3.30 2.66
CA LEU A 253 -11.19 -4.24 3.72
C LEU A 253 -10.08 -3.67 4.59
N THR A 254 -10.13 -3.97 5.89
CA THR A 254 -9.00 -3.73 6.79
C THR A 254 -7.98 -4.86 6.64
N VAL A 255 -6.70 -4.53 6.52
CA VAL A 255 -5.61 -5.51 6.62
C VAL A 255 -5.47 -5.93 8.09
N PRO A 256 -5.68 -7.21 8.46
CA PRO A 256 -5.68 -7.64 9.86
C PRO A 256 -4.36 -7.41 10.59
N LYS A 257 -4.42 -7.27 11.92
CA LYS A 257 -3.21 -7.22 12.77
C LYS A 257 -2.40 -8.52 12.62
N GLY A 258 -1.08 -8.38 12.57
CA GLY A 258 -0.14 -9.50 12.45
C GLY A 258 -0.03 -10.07 11.03
N THR A 259 -0.66 -9.43 10.04
CA THR A 259 -0.62 -9.84 8.63
C THR A 259 0.13 -8.81 7.79
N LEU A 260 1.12 -9.27 7.02
CA LEU A 260 1.80 -8.48 6.01
C LEU A 260 1.01 -8.52 4.69
N PHE A 261 1.23 -7.54 3.83
CA PHE A 261 0.61 -7.47 2.50
C PHE A 261 1.61 -6.87 1.50
N PRO A 262 1.50 -7.22 0.21
CA PRO A 262 2.30 -6.61 -0.85
C PRO A 262 1.70 -5.23 -1.18
N MET A 263 2.17 -4.19 -0.49
CA MET A 263 1.75 -2.83 -0.76
C MET A 263 2.32 -2.36 -2.09
N CYS A 264 1.46 -1.81 -2.95
CA CYS A 264 1.87 -1.21 -4.21
C CYS A 264 1.84 0.33 -4.12
N GLY A 265 2.89 0.98 -4.61
CA GLY A 265 3.03 2.44 -4.64
C GLY A 265 2.23 3.13 -5.75
N MET A 266 1.70 2.38 -6.72
CA MET A 266 1.02 2.93 -7.91
C MET A 266 -0.30 3.66 -7.59
N ASN A 267 -0.96 3.31 -6.48
CA ASN A 267 -2.25 3.88 -6.08
C ASN A 267 -2.38 3.84 -4.55
N LEU A 268 -1.79 4.82 -3.88
CA LEU A 268 -1.58 4.77 -2.44
C LEU A 268 -1.81 6.13 -1.80
N ALA A 269 -2.54 6.17 -0.69
CA ALA A 269 -2.66 7.36 0.13
C ALA A 269 -2.35 7.07 1.60
N PHE A 270 -1.84 8.07 2.32
CA PHE A 270 -1.52 7.91 3.74
C PHE A 270 -1.64 9.22 4.53
N ASP A 271 -1.89 9.11 5.84
CA ASP A 271 -1.82 10.22 6.81
C ASP A 271 -0.34 10.45 7.13
N ARG A 272 0.28 11.37 6.38
CA ARG A 272 1.69 11.72 6.44
C ARG A 272 2.12 12.09 7.86
N GLN A 273 1.30 12.86 8.57
CA GLN A 273 1.58 13.26 9.95
C GLN A 273 1.70 12.05 10.88
N SER A 274 0.91 11.00 10.63
CA SER A 274 0.84 9.83 11.51
C SER A 274 1.84 8.74 11.17
N ILE A 275 2.08 8.46 9.88
CA ILE A 275 2.89 7.30 9.43
C ILE A 275 4.02 7.67 8.47
N GLY A 276 4.16 8.95 8.10
CA GLY A 276 5.13 9.42 7.11
C GLY A 276 6.58 8.97 7.33
N PRO A 277 7.15 8.96 8.55
CA PRO A 277 8.51 8.47 8.77
C PRO A 277 8.70 6.99 8.37
N ALA A 278 7.63 6.19 8.35
CA ALA A 278 7.67 4.80 7.93
C ALA A 278 7.41 4.58 6.42
N MET A 279 7.09 5.64 5.67
CA MET A 279 6.81 5.58 4.23
C MET A 279 8.07 5.77 3.39
N TYR A 280 9.14 5.05 3.73
CA TYR A 280 10.39 5.05 2.98
C TYR A 280 10.57 3.76 2.20
N PHE A 281 10.69 3.91 0.87
CA PHE A 281 10.71 2.82 -0.10
C PHE A 281 12.10 2.16 -0.23
N GLY A 282 13.12 2.72 0.43
CA GLY A 282 14.46 2.14 0.44
C GLY A 282 15.28 2.48 -0.81
N LEU A 283 16.39 1.77 -0.99
CA LEU A 283 17.34 1.96 -2.08
C LEU A 283 17.24 0.79 -3.07
N MET A 284 16.50 0.91 -4.16
CA MET A 284 16.31 -0.21 -5.09
C MET A 284 16.51 0.16 -6.56
N GLY A 285 17.09 1.34 -6.80
CA GLY A 285 17.36 1.89 -8.11
C GLY A 285 18.71 1.47 -8.67
N ASP A 286 19.35 2.37 -9.41
CA ASP A 286 20.60 2.13 -10.13
C ASP A 286 21.71 1.61 -9.21
N GLY A 287 22.42 0.58 -9.66
CA GLY A 287 23.52 -0.03 -8.91
C GLY A 287 23.11 -0.87 -7.70
N GLN A 288 21.83 -0.97 -7.36
CA GLN A 288 21.36 -1.80 -6.25
C GLN A 288 21.15 -3.25 -6.70
N PRO A 289 21.37 -4.23 -5.81
CA PRO A 289 21.26 -5.65 -6.16
C PRO A 289 19.82 -6.18 -6.21
N ILE A 290 18.84 -5.34 -5.86
CA ILE A 290 17.41 -5.64 -5.83
C ILE A 290 16.63 -4.43 -6.38
N GLY A 291 15.58 -4.68 -7.15
CA GLY A 291 14.66 -3.68 -7.70
C GLY A 291 13.21 -4.15 -7.65
N ARG A 292 12.24 -3.22 -7.74
CA ARG A 292 10.79 -3.50 -7.76
C ARG A 292 10.24 -4.17 -6.49
N TYR A 293 10.91 -3.95 -5.37
CA TYR A 293 10.51 -4.41 -4.03
C TYR A 293 10.32 -3.25 -3.05
N ASP A 294 10.42 -2.02 -3.54
CA ASP A 294 10.60 -0.79 -2.79
C ASP A 294 9.32 -0.39 -2.04
N ASP A 295 8.19 -0.45 -2.72
CA ASP A 295 6.88 -0.26 -2.12
C ASP A 295 6.47 -1.40 -1.18
N MET A 296 6.73 -2.66 -1.55
CA MET A 296 6.48 -3.82 -0.69
C MET A 296 7.28 -3.72 0.61
N TRP A 297 8.55 -3.32 0.54
CA TRP A 297 9.40 -3.07 1.70
C TRP A 297 8.81 -2.00 2.62
N ALA A 298 8.45 -0.83 2.08
CA ALA A 298 7.77 0.21 2.84
C ALA A 298 6.45 -0.29 3.45
N GLY A 299 5.71 -1.13 2.73
CA GLY A 299 4.48 -1.75 3.18
C GLY A 299 4.70 -2.66 4.38
N TRP A 300 5.73 -3.50 4.36
CA TRP A 300 6.05 -4.39 5.47
C TRP A 300 6.55 -3.61 6.70
N CYS A 301 7.41 -2.62 6.50
CA CYS A 301 7.86 -1.72 7.57
C CYS A 301 6.68 -1.00 8.23
N SER A 302 5.90 -0.26 7.44
CA SER A 302 4.78 0.54 7.94
C SER A 302 3.70 -0.34 8.55
N LYS A 303 3.36 -1.49 7.95
CA LYS A 303 2.37 -2.41 8.52
C LYS A 303 2.79 -2.95 9.88
N LYS A 304 4.06 -3.32 10.04
CA LYS A 304 4.58 -3.83 11.32
C LYS A 304 4.50 -2.76 12.41
N ILE A 305 4.82 -1.51 12.06
CA ILE A 305 4.72 -0.36 12.97
C ILE A 305 3.26 -0.06 13.31
N CYS A 306 2.36 -0.06 12.32
CA CYS A 306 0.93 0.12 12.55
C CYS A 306 0.37 -0.91 13.53
N ASP A 307 0.75 -2.18 13.40
CA ASP A 307 0.28 -3.25 14.29
C ASP A 307 0.75 -3.07 15.75
N HIS A 308 1.95 -2.52 15.92
CA HIS A 308 2.52 -2.21 17.22
C HIS A 308 1.83 -1.02 17.87
N LEU A 309 1.65 0.07 17.12
CA LEU A 309 1.07 1.32 17.61
C LEU A 309 -0.47 1.35 17.60
N GLY A 310 -1.12 0.26 17.18
CA GLY A 310 -2.57 0.18 17.11
C GLY A 310 -3.18 1.06 16.02
N LEU A 311 -2.52 1.20 14.87
CA LEU A 311 -2.98 1.94 13.70
C LEU A 311 -3.53 1.00 12.61
N GLY A 312 -4.38 1.55 11.75
CA GLY A 312 -5.13 0.83 10.73
C GLY A 312 -4.60 1.00 9.31
N VAL A 313 -4.74 -0.06 8.52
CA VAL A 313 -4.46 -0.07 7.08
C VAL A 313 -5.67 -0.63 6.35
N LYS A 314 -6.16 0.09 5.34
CA LYS A 314 -7.23 -0.36 4.45
C LYS A 314 -6.70 -0.69 3.06
N THR A 315 -7.31 -1.67 2.41
CA THR A 315 -7.06 -2.05 1.02
C THR A 315 -8.37 -2.29 0.29
N GLY A 316 -8.39 -2.10 -1.04
CA GLY A 316 -9.57 -2.32 -1.87
C GLY A 316 -9.82 -1.14 -2.78
N LEU A 317 -11.02 -0.54 -2.71
CA LEU A 317 -11.25 0.76 -3.34
C LEU A 317 -10.25 1.81 -2.84
N PRO A 318 -9.77 2.72 -3.71
CA PRO A 318 -10.16 2.91 -5.11
C PRO A 318 -9.40 2.05 -6.12
N TYR A 319 -9.92 2.00 -7.36
CA TYR A 319 -9.21 1.46 -8.51
C TYR A 319 -8.66 2.57 -9.42
N ILE A 320 -7.47 2.35 -9.98
CA ILE A 320 -6.93 3.07 -11.15
C ILE A 320 -6.84 2.14 -12.37
N TRP A 321 -6.58 2.69 -13.55
CA TRP A 321 -6.35 1.93 -14.77
C TRP A 321 -4.86 1.88 -15.10
N HIS A 322 -4.20 0.76 -14.84
CA HIS A 322 -2.77 0.59 -15.06
C HIS A 322 -2.49 0.13 -16.50
N SER A 323 -1.65 0.85 -17.23
CA SER A 323 -1.50 0.70 -18.68
C SER A 323 -0.16 0.17 -19.17
N LYS A 324 0.87 0.14 -18.32
CA LYS A 324 2.22 -0.24 -18.72
C LYS A 324 2.50 -1.71 -18.43
N ALA A 325 2.78 -2.48 -19.47
CA ALA A 325 3.49 -3.75 -19.33
C ALA A 325 4.97 -3.48 -19.59
N SER A 326 5.79 -3.53 -18.55
CA SER A 326 7.25 -3.50 -18.70
C SER A 326 7.78 -4.83 -19.21
N ASP A 327 9.00 -4.84 -19.77
CA ASP A 327 9.65 -6.06 -20.24
C ASP A 327 9.86 -7.03 -19.06
N PRO A 328 9.17 -8.19 -19.05
CA PRO A 328 9.25 -9.11 -17.93
C PRO A 328 10.63 -9.75 -17.79
N PHE A 329 11.44 -9.83 -18.85
CA PHE A 329 12.82 -10.34 -18.72
C PHE A 329 13.74 -9.33 -18.04
N ALA A 330 13.61 -8.05 -18.36
CA ALA A 330 14.31 -6.99 -17.64
C ALA A 330 13.87 -6.93 -16.17
N ASN A 331 12.58 -7.09 -15.88
CA ASN A 331 12.07 -7.11 -14.51
C ASN A 331 12.55 -8.32 -13.73
N LEU A 332 12.60 -9.51 -14.34
CA LEU A 332 13.11 -10.71 -13.68
C LEU A 332 14.56 -10.51 -13.19
N LYS A 333 15.41 -9.84 -13.98
CA LYS A 333 16.79 -9.50 -13.55
C LYS A 333 16.86 -8.52 -12.39
N LYS A 334 15.84 -7.69 -12.19
CA LYS A 334 15.75 -6.77 -11.04
C LYS A 334 15.20 -7.48 -9.81
N GLU A 335 14.21 -8.35 -10.01
CA GLU A 335 13.47 -9.01 -8.95
C GLU A 335 14.15 -10.27 -8.44
N TYR A 336 15.00 -10.95 -9.22
CA TYR A 336 15.45 -12.30 -8.89
C TYR A 336 15.97 -12.43 -7.45
N LYS A 337 16.88 -11.55 -7.01
CA LYS A 337 17.38 -11.57 -5.62
C LYS A 337 16.28 -11.35 -4.62
N GLY A 338 15.35 -10.43 -4.89
CA GLY A 338 14.18 -10.17 -4.07
C GLY A 338 13.32 -11.42 -3.87
N ILE A 339 13.07 -12.20 -4.93
CA ILE A 339 12.26 -13.43 -4.82
C ILE A 339 12.95 -14.46 -3.90
N PHE A 340 14.28 -14.56 -3.93
CA PHE A 340 15.03 -15.43 -3.01
C PHE A 340 15.07 -14.87 -1.58
N TRP A 341 15.41 -13.60 -1.42
CA TRP A 341 15.60 -12.97 -0.11
C TRP A 341 14.27 -12.80 0.62
N GLN A 342 13.15 -12.70 -0.09
CA GLN A 342 11.82 -12.60 0.50
C GLN A 342 11.51 -13.77 1.45
N GLU A 343 12.04 -14.97 1.18
CA GLU A 343 11.90 -16.15 2.06
C GLU A 343 12.54 -15.95 3.44
N GLU A 344 13.48 -15.01 3.59
CA GLU A 344 14.11 -14.67 4.87
C GLU A 344 13.59 -13.32 5.41
N ILE A 345 13.30 -12.36 4.52
CA ILE A 345 12.74 -11.05 4.88
C ILE A 345 11.35 -11.19 5.51
N ILE A 346 10.47 -12.03 4.95
CA ILE A 346 9.10 -12.18 5.45
C ILE A 346 9.09 -12.81 6.85
N PRO A 347 9.79 -13.94 7.12
CA PRO A 347 9.93 -14.44 8.48
C PRO A 347 10.57 -13.44 9.44
N PHE A 348 11.53 -12.63 8.99
CA PHE A 348 12.07 -11.54 9.81
C PHE A 348 10.97 -10.59 10.28
N PHE A 349 10.15 -10.06 9.37
CA PHE A 349 9.06 -9.14 9.74
C PHE A 349 7.96 -9.81 10.58
N GLN A 350 7.61 -11.06 10.28
CA GLN A 350 6.62 -11.80 11.05
C GLN A 350 7.06 -11.98 12.51
N ASN A 351 8.34 -12.31 12.72
CA ASN A 351 8.90 -12.55 14.05
C ASN A 351 9.44 -11.29 14.75
N PHE A 352 9.59 -10.17 14.04
CA PHE A 352 10.08 -8.93 14.64
C PHE A 352 9.14 -8.48 15.76
N GLN A 353 9.70 -8.07 16.90
CA GLN A 353 8.95 -7.51 18.01
C GLN A 353 9.64 -6.21 18.42
N PHE A 354 8.88 -5.12 18.46
CA PHE A 354 9.38 -3.86 18.98
C PHE A 354 9.48 -3.94 20.49
N SER A 355 10.39 -3.16 21.05
CA SER A 355 10.48 -2.95 22.48
C SER A 355 9.24 -2.20 22.99
N GLU A 356 8.83 -2.46 24.24
CA GLU A 356 7.64 -1.85 24.84
C GLU A 356 7.74 -0.31 24.95
N ASN A 357 8.95 0.25 24.91
CA ASN A 357 9.20 1.68 24.95
C ASN A 357 9.15 2.38 23.59
N CYS A 358 9.06 1.64 22.48
CA CYS A 358 8.91 2.22 21.15
C CYS A 358 7.45 2.64 20.95
N ASN A 359 7.17 3.92 21.20
CA ASN A 359 5.80 4.45 21.24
C ASN A 359 5.51 5.44 20.10
N THR A 360 6.52 5.78 19.31
CA THR A 360 6.39 6.64 18.13
C THR A 360 6.82 5.91 16.86
N VAL A 361 6.32 6.38 15.70
CA VAL A 361 6.72 5.83 14.40
C VAL A 361 8.22 5.99 14.16
N LEU A 362 8.81 7.13 14.57
CA LEU A 362 10.25 7.39 14.47
C LEU A 362 11.07 6.36 15.24
N GLU A 363 10.74 6.14 16.52
CA GLU A 363 11.42 5.15 17.37
C GLU A 363 11.28 3.75 16.81
N CYS A 364 10.07 3.37 16.39
CA CYS A 364 9.82 2.06 15.79
C CYS A 364 10.64 1.89 14.51
N TYR A 365 10.67 2.88 13.62
CA TYR A 365 11.40 2.78 12.36
C TYR A 365 12.92 2.67 12.59
N LEU A 366 13.46 3.40 13.57
CA LEU A 366 14.87 3.30 13.96
C LEU A 366 15.20 1.95 14.62
N GLU A 367 14.32 1.40 15.44
CA GLU A 367 14.50 0.05 16.01
C GLU A 367 14.45 -1.01 14.91
N LEU A 368 13.51 -0.88 13.97
CA LEU A 368 13.43 -1.76 12.81
C LEU A 368 14.69 -1.69 11.95
N ALA A 369 15.25 -0.50 11.71
CA ALA A 369 16.51 -0.33 11.00
C ALA A 369 17.67 -1.05 11.70
N LYS A 370 17.75 -1.00 13.04
CA LYS A 370 18.73 -1.80 13.82
C LYS A 370 18.49 -3.29 13.62
N GLY A 371 17.23 -3.73 13.63
CA GLY A 371 16.83 -5.11 13.35
C GLY A 371 17.30 -5.61 11.99
N VAL A 372 17.04 -4.82 10.94
CA VAL A 372 17.47 -5.08 9.56
C VAL A 372 18.98 -5.21 9.51
N LYS A 373 19.73 -4.26 10.10
CA LYS A 373 21.20 -4.33 10.15
C LYS A 373 21.71 -5.58 10.85
N ASN A 374 21.09 -5.98 11.95
CA ASN A 374 21.56 -7.10 12.76
C ASN A 374 21.22 -8.47 12.17
N LYS A 375 20.09 -8.59 11.46
CA LYS A 375 19.57 -9.87 10.98
C LYS A 375 19.71 -10.07 9.48
N LEU A 376 19.42 -9.05 8.68
CA LEU A 376 19.39 -9.18 7.22
C LEU A 376 20.74 -8.88 6.55
N SER A 377 21.68 -8.21 7.21
CA SER A 377 23.04 -7.98 6.66
C SER A 377 23.81 -9.27 6.39
N GLN A 378 23.38 -10.40 6.97
CA GLN A 378 23.96 -11.71 6.68
C GLN A 378 23.55 -12.24 5.29
N LEU A 379 22.43 -11.76 4.74
CA LEU A 379 21.96 -12.13 3.41
C LEU A 379 22.78 -11.44 2.32
N ASP A 380 23.05 -10.14 2.49
CA ASP A 380 23.83 -9.32 1.56
C ASP A 380 24.22 -7.99 2.24
N PRO A 381 25.42 -7.43 1.97
CA PRO A 381 25.84 -6.10 2.45
C PRO A 381 24.86 -4.98 2.15
N TYR A 382 24.04 -5.13 1.10
CA TYR A 382 22.93 -4.24 0.79
C TYR A 382 22.06 -3.90 2.01
N PHE A 383 21.72 -4.87 2.86
CA PHE A 383 20.85 -4.62 4.01
C PHE A 383 21.52 -3.78 5.11
N SER A 384 22.84 -3.81 5.20
CA SER A 384 23.58 -2.88 6.08
C SER A 384 23.46 -1.45 5.54
N ASN A 385 23.64 -1.26 4.23
CA ASN A 385 23.50 0.04 3.59
C ASN A 385 22.06 0.56 3.67
N LEU A 386 21.08 -0.32 3.44
CA LEU A 386 19.66 0.01 3.56
C LEU A 386 19.31 0.44 4.98
N ALA A 387 19.81 -0.27 6.00
CA ALA A 387 19.58 0.10 7.39
C ALA A 387 20.20 1.46 7.75
N ASP A 388 21.36 1.79 7.19
CA ASP A 388 21.96 3.11 7.37
C ASP A 388 21.14 4.18 6.62
N ALA A 389 20.64 3.87 5.41
CA ALA A 389 19.75 4.75 4.65
C ALA A 389 18.42 5.00 5.39
N MET A 390 17.86 3.98 6.05
CA MET A 390 16.66 4.10 6.89
C MET A 390 16.89 5.09 8.05
N LYS A 391 18.08 5.11 8.66
CA LYS A 391 18.40 6.09 9.70
C LYS A 391 18.56 7.48 9.11
N THR A 392 19.30 7.61 8.01
CA THR A 392 19.50 8.89 7.32
C THR A 392 18.17 9.47 6.84
N TRP A 393 17.23 8.65 6.37
CA TRP A 393 15.87 9.04 6.06
C TRP A 393 15.16 9.68 7.26
N ILE A 394 15.24 9.04 8.43
CA ILE A 394 14.62 9.57 9.66
C ILE A 394 15.28 10.88 10.08
N GLU A 395 16.60 11.01 9.97
CA GLU A 395 17.29 12.27 10.24
C GLU A 395 16.84 13.39 9.29
N CYS A 396 16.65 13.09 8.01
CA CYS A 396 16.13 14.05 7.05
C CYS A 396 14.67 14.40 7.37
N TRP A 397 13.85 13.41 7.73
CA TRP A 397 12.46 13.61 8.10
C TRP A 397 12.32 14.58 9.27
N THR A 398 13.07 14.35 10.35
CA THR A 398 13.07 15.19 11.55
C THR A 398 13.68 16.57 11.32
N ALA A 399 14.64 16.71 10.41
CA ALA A 399 15.22 18.02 10.10
C ALA A 399 14.25 18.93 9.34
N LEU A 400 13.40 18.33 8.50
CA LEU A 400 12.49 19.08 7.62
C LEU A 400 11.07 19.20 8.19
N ASN A 401 10.68 18.41 9.20
CA ASN A 401 9.32 18.31 9.73
C ASN A 401 9.32 18.08 11.23
#